data_AF-A0A645IKW5-F1
#
_entry.id   AF-A0A645IKW5-F1
#
_cell.length_a   1.000
_cell.length_b   1.000
_cell.length_c   1.000
_cell.angle_alpha   90.00
_cell.angle_beta   90.00
_cell.angle_gamma   90.00
#
_symmetry.space_group_name_H-M   'P 1'
#
loop_
_entity.id
_entity.type
_entity.pdbx_description
1 polymer ?
#
loop_
_entity_poly.entity_id
_entity_poly.type
_entity_poly.pdbx_seq_one_letter_code
_entity_poly.pdbx_strand_id
1 'polypeptide(L)'
;MSDRDPIQGFDCSTTVIGPNGPELVGEFQETEFSIKNETEDYLEQNERIAKILDGEIKIEGKLKKGFMNLDIIKTCYGSGSLKRGTRIPKSPRFTITTNIKAPEKGYNGKYRLIDCVIPELSVAIQAGKSVVKSDLSFKAEGIEEA
;
A
#
# COMPACT_ATOMS: atom_id res chain seq x y z
N MET A 1 3.80 5.74 34.24
CA MET A 1 3.20 5.07 33.08
C MET A 1 2.92 6.16 32.07
N SER A 2 3.62 6.18 30.93
CA SER A 2 3.35 7.15 29.88
C SER A 2 2.12 6.67 29.12
N ASP A 3 1.04 7.45 29.13
CA ASP A 3 0.01 7.34 28.10
C ASP A 3 0.73 7.48 26.75
N ARG A 4 0.83 6.39 26.00
CA ARG A 4 1.36 6.45 24.64
C ARG A 4 0.19 6.89 23.78
N ASP A 5 0.13 8.19 23.53
CA ASP A 5 -0.79 8.74 22.54
C ASP A 5 -0.66 7.94 21.24
N PRO A 6 -1.77 7.62 20.55
CA PRO A 6 -1.72 6.88 19.31
C PRO A 6 -0.85 7.61 18.28
N ILE A 7 -0.18 6.83 17.43
CA ILE A 7 0.57 7.36 16.29
C ILE A 7 -0.42 8.12 15.41
N GLN A 8 -0.12 9.40 15.12
CA GLN A 8 -0.96 10.25 14.29
C GLN A 8 -0.37 10.31 12.88
N GLY A 9 -1.19 10.57 11.86
CA GLY A 9 -0.74 10.61 10.46
C GLY A 9 0.42 11.58 10.20
N PHE A 10 0.54 12.67 10.96
CA PHE A 10 1.65 13.63 10.83
C PHE A 10 3.03 13.04 11.22
N ASP A 11 3.05 11.93 11.95
CA ASP A 11 4.26 11.26 12.42
C ASP A 11 4.83 10.29 11.36
N CYS A 12 4.18 10.14 10.20
CA CYS A 12 4.63 9.27 9.12
C CYS A 12 4.82 9.98 7.79
N SER A 13 5.89 9.60 7.09
CA SER A 13 6.14 10.03 5.72
C SER A 13 6.15 8.80 4.83
N THR A 14 5.33 8.79 3.78
CA THR A 14 5.31 7.68 2.83
C THR A 14 5.73 8.13 1.44
N THR A 15 6.75 7.45 0.92
CA THR A 15 7.29 7.67 -0.42
C THR A 15 7.06 6.42 -1.27
N VAL A 16 6.61 6.61 -2.50
CA VAL A 16 6.47 5.52 -3.47
C VAL A 16 7.57 5.62 -4.52
N ILE A 17 8.22 4.51 -4.82
CA ILE A 17 9.32 4.44 -5.79
C ILE A 17 8.95 3.41 -6.86
N GLY A 18 9.02 3.83 -8.13
CA GLY A 18 8.80 2.97 -9.28
C GLY A 18 10.01 2.07 -9.59
N PRO A 19 9.87 1.14 -10.54
CA PRO A 19 10.90 0.13 -10.82
C PRO A 19 12.16 0.72 -11.49
N ASN A 20 12.05 1.85 -12.20
CA ASN A 20 13.17 2.54 -12.85
C ASN A 20 13.58 3.84 -12.13
N GLY A 21 13.15 4.04 -10.88
CA GLY A 21 13.35 5.26 -10.12
C GLY A 21 12.04 6.00 -9.80
N PRO A 22 12.09 7.32 -9.56
CA PRO A 22 10.93 8.10 -9.09
C PRO A 22 9.87 8.33 -10.19
N GLU A 23 9.32 7.27 -10.78
CA GLU A 23 8.23 7.36 -11.78
C GLU A 23 6.86 7.62 -11.13
N LEU A 24 6.70 7.31 -9.83
CA LEU A 24 5.55 7.69 -9.01
C LEU A 24 6.01 8.52 -7.79
N VAL A 25 6.49 9.75 -7.99
CA VAL A 25 6.73 10.66 -6.85
C VAL A 25 5.38 11.15 -6.33
N GLY A 26 4.79 10.36 -5.46
CA GLY A 26 3.71 10.80 -4.58
C GLY A 26 4.21 10.80 -3.15
N GLU A 27 4.11 11.94 -2.50
CA GLU A 27 4.26 12.03 -1.05
C GLU A 27 2.87 11.85 -0.42
N PHE A 28 2.74 10.85 0.43
CA PHE A 28 1.50 10.57 1.17
C PHE A 28 1.73 10.80 2.65
N GLN A 29 0.74 11.43 3.28
CA GLN A 29 0.79 11.77 4.70
C GLN A 29 0.24 10.65 5.59
N GLU A 30 -0.44 9.65 5.03
CA GLU A 30 -1.03 8.56 5.80
C GLU A 30 -0.92 7.26 5.01
N THR A 31 -0.51 6.19 5.70
CA THR A 31 -0.45 4.83 5.16
C THR A 31 -1.09 3.87 6.13
N GLU A 32 -1.99 3.06 5.61
CA GLU A 32 -2.65 1.97 6.33
C GLU A 32 -2.34 0.68 5.57
N PHE A 33 -1.84 -0.34 6.25
CA PHE A 33 -1.65 -1.66 5.65
C PHE A 33 -2.07 -2.75 6.63
N SER A 34 -2.50 -3.87 6.06
CA SER A 34 -2.97 -5.05 6.77
C SER A 34 -2.31 -6.29 6.20
N ILE A 35 -1.92 -7.20 7.07
CA ILE A 35 -1.37 -8.51 6.72
C ILE A 35 -2.41 -9.54 7.18
N LYS A 36 -2.96 -10.30 6.23
CA LYS A 36 -3.95 -11.35 6.50
C LYS A 36 -3.33 -12.70 6.19
N ASN A 37 -3.45 -13.63 7.12
CA ASN A 37 -3.16 -15.05 6.90
C ASN A 37 -4.49 -15.76 6.67
N GLU A 38 -4.74 -16.24 5.46
CA GLU A 38 -5.93 -17.02 5.14
C GLU A 38 -5.76 -18.46 5.65
N THR A 39 -5.93 -18.66 6.96
CA THR A 39 -5.75 -19.96 7.60
C THR A 39 -6.80 -20.98 7.16
N GLU A 40 -6.41 -22.24 7.05
CA GLU A 40 -7.28 -23.35 6.67
C GLU A 40 -7.48 -24.33 7.84
N ASP A 41 -8.70 -24.82 8.02
CA ASP A 41 -9.01 -25.84 9.01
C ASP A 41 -8.84 -27.24 8.41
N TYR A 42 -7.92 -28.02 8.98
CA TYR A 42 -7.65 -29.40 8.58
C TYR A 42 -8.05 -30.38 9.67
N LEU A 43 -8.91 -31.34 9.35
CA LEU A 43 -9.33 -32.40 10.27
C LEU A 43 -8.64 -33.72 9.92
N GLU A 44 -7.77 -34.20 10.80
CA GLU A 44 -7.13 -35.50 10.66
C GLU A 44 -8.12 -36.65 10.89
N GLN A 45 -7.88 -37.80 10.24
CA GLN A 45 -8.78 -38.94 10.33
C GLN A 45 -8.83 -39.50 11.76
N ASN A 46 -10.04 -39.60 12.32
CA ASN A 46 -10.34 -39.97 13.71
C ASN A 46 -10.10 -38.88 14.77
N GLU A 47 -9.82 -37.64 14.39
CA GLU A 47 -9.79 -36.52 15.32
C GLU A 47 -11.14 -35.78 15.38
N ARG A 48 -11.44 -35.21 16.55
CA ARG A 48 -12.66 -34.41 16.79
C ARG A 48 -12.41 -32.90 16.71
N ILE A 49 -11.15 -32.47 16.70
CA ILE A 49 -10.75 -31.07 16.74
C ILE A 49 -9.90 -30.82 15.49
N ALA A 50 -10.26 -29.80 14.70
CA ALA A 50 -9.50 -29.42 13.53
C ALA A 50 -8.22 -28.66 13.94
N LYS A 51 -7.15 -28.91 13.19
CA LYS A 51 -5.91 -28.15 13.28
C LYS A 51 -6.00 -26.96 12.33
N ILE A 52 -5.58 -25.79 12.80
CA ILE A 52 -5.46 -24.58 11.99
C ILE A 52 -4.10 -24.62 11.28
N LEU A 53 -4.11 -24.56 9.96
CA LEU A 53 -2.92 -24.48 9.11
C LEU A 53 -2.77 -23.05 8.58
N ASP A 54 -1.52 -22.61 8.44
CA ASP A 54 -1.21 -21.36 7.75
C ASP A 54 -1.53 -21.51 6.27
N GLY A 55 -2.21 -20.53 5.69
CA GLY A 55 -2.52 -20.48 4.27
C GLY A 55 -1.84 -19.31 3.58
N GLU A 56 -2.53 -18.68 2.62
CA GLU A 56 -1.95 -17.61 1.82
C GLU A 56 -1.82 -16.31 2.64
N ILE A 57 -0.63 -15.69 2.63
CA ILE A 57 -0.40 -14.38 3.23
C ILE A 57 -0.74 -13.30 2.22
N LYS A 58 -1.70 -12.45 2.53
CA LYS A 58 -2.12 -11.31 1.72
C LYS A 58 -1.80 -9.99 2.40
N ILE A 59 -1.12 -9.11 1.67
CA ILE A 59 -0.75 -7.78 2.15
C ILE A 59 -1.50 -6.74 1.33
N GLU A 60 -2.35 -5.95 2.00
CA GLU A 60 -3.19 -4.95 1.35
C GLU A 60 -3.19 -3.66 2.16
N GLY A 61 -3.29 -2.51 1.49
CA GLY A 61 -3.29 -1.23 2.17
C GLY A 61 -3.85 -0.07 1.35
N LYS A 62 -3.85 1.11 1.96
CA LYS A 62 -4.29 2.37 1.39
C LYS A 62 -3.33 3.49 1.76
N LEU A 63 -2.95 4.28 0.76
CA LEU A 63 -2.26 5.54 0.93
C LEU A 63 -3.30 6.67 0.90
N LYS A 64 -3.28 7.57 1.86
CA LYS A 64 -4.25 8.69 1.95
C LYS A 64 -3.51 10.03 1.95
N LYS A 65 -4.25 11.07 1.60
CA LYS A 65 -3.79 12.48 1.66
C LYS A 65 -2.43 12.69 0.96
N GLY A 66 -2.28 12.16 -0.25
CA GLY A 66 -1.10 12.38 -1.06
C GLY A 66 -1.34 13.23 -2.29
N PHE A 67 -0.26 13.81 -2.79
CA PHE A 67 -0.21 14.41 -4.11
C PHE A 67 0.23 13.34 -5.11
N MET A 68 -0.35 13.36 -6.31
CA MET A 68 0.04 12.44 -7.38
C MET A 68 0.30 13.22 -8.65
N ASN A 69 1.25 12.73 -9.46
CA ASN A 69 1.55 13.28 -10.77
C ASN A 69 0.37 13.04 -11.75
N LEU A 70 0.21 13.93 -12.73
CA LEU A 70 -0.86 13.88 -13.74
C LEU A 70 -0.78 12.65 -14.65
N ASP A 71 0.40 12.03 -14.78
CA ASP A 71 0.64 10.83 -15.61
C ASP A 71 0.24 9.50 -14.94
N ILE A 72 -0.63 9.54 -13.93
CA ILE A 72 -0.92 8.40 -13.06
C ILE A 72 -1.39 7.12 -13.79
N ILE A 73 -2.14 7.24 -14.90
CA ILE A 73 -2.60 6.05 -15.64
C ILE A 73 -1.39 5.29 -16.20
N LYS A 74 -0.43 6.01 -16.78
CA LYS A 74 0.80 5.43 -17.32
C LYS A 74 1.64 4.84 -16.18
N THR A 75 1.71 5.51 -15.04
CA THR A 75 2.53 5.05 -13.92
C THR A 75 1.93 3.83 -13.21
N CYS A 76 0.62 3.79 -12.99
CA CYS A 76 -0.04 2.67 -12.30
C CYS A 76 -0.25 1.45 -13.22
N TYR A 77 -0.50 1.67 -14.52
CA TYR A 77 -0.90 0.61 -15.44
C TYR A 77 0.06 0.39 -16.62
N GLY A 78 1.18 1.13 -16.67
CA GLY A 78 2.21 0.97 -17.71
C GLY A 78 1.78 1.43 -19.11
N SER A 79 0.58 1.98 -19.25
CA SER A 79 0.02 2.42 -20.53
C SER A 79 -0.62 3.79 -20.41
N GLY A 80 -0.36 4.69 -21.36
CA GLY A 80 -1.03 5.99 -21.45
C GLY A 80 -2.48 5.91 -21.92
N SER A 81 -2.94 4.74 -22.39
CA SER A 81 -4.34 4.54 -22.76
C SER A 81 -4.81 3.14 -22.40
N LEU A 82 -5.96 3.06 -21.73
CA LEU A 82 -6.66 1.81 -21.43
C LEU A 82 -7.90 1.74 -22.32
N LYS A 83 -7.85 0.93 -23.37
CA LYS A 83 -8.96 0.74 -24.32
C LYS A 83 -9.32 -0.73 -24.41
N ARG A 84 -10.63 -1.01 -24.49
CA ARG A 84 -11.13 -2.37 -24.75
C ARG A 84 -10.55 -2.89 -26.07
N GLY A 85 -10.06 -4.13 -26.08
CA GLY A 85 -9.48 -4.78 -27.26
C GLY A 85 -8.02 -4.41 -27.56
N THR A 86 -7.40 -3.55 -26.75
CA THR A 86 -5.96 -3.28 -26.84
C THR A 86 -5.18 -4.18 -25.89
N ARG A 87 -3.93 -4.51 -26.26
CA ARG A 87 -3.03 -5.25 -25.37
C ARG A 87 -2.62 -4.35 -24.22
N ILE A 88 -3.09 -4.65 -23.02
CA ILE A 88 -2.68 -3.95 -21.80
C ILE A 88 -1.37 -4.59 -21.31
N PRO A 89 -0.28 -3.81 -21.16
CA PRO A 89 0.97 -4.32 -20.63
C PRO A 89 0.83 -4.72 -19.15
N LYS A 90 1.81 -5.46 -18.63
CA LYS A 90 1.85 -5.78 -17.19
C LYS A 90 1.96 -4.47 -16.40
N SER A 91 1.12 -4.32 -15.37
CA SER A 91 1.19 -3.17 -14.46
C SER A 91 2.57 -3.09 -13.80
N PRO A 92 3.20 -1.90 -13.75
CA PRO A 92 4.44 -1.69 -13.01
C PRO A 92 4.31 -2.12 -11.54
N ARG A 93 5.42 -2.65 -11.00
CA ARG A 93 5.56 -2.93 -9.58
C ARG A 93 6.30 -1.78 -8.90
N PHE A 94 5.85 -1.37 -7.73
CA PHE A 94 6.45 -0.26 -6.98
C PHE A 94 6.80 -0.68 -5.56
N THR A 95 7.70 0.08 -4.95
CA THR A 95 8.08 -0.07 -3.55
C THR A 95 7.49 1.10 -2.77
N ILE A 96 6.69 0.80 -1.74
CA ILE A 96 6.19 1.82 -0.81
C ILE A 96 7.09 1.79 0.41
N THR A 97 7.70 2.93 0.74
CA THR A 97 8.48 3.08 1.97
C THR A 97 7.75 4.03 2.90
N THR A 98 7.41 3.54 4.09
CA THR A 98 6.80 4.32 5.16
C THR A 98 7.78 4.45 6.31
N ASN A 99 8.17 5.69 6.60
CA ASN A 99 8.97 6.01 7.78
C ASN A 99 8.02 6.49 8.88
N ILE A 100 8.09 5.88 10.05
CA ILE A 100 7.39 6.29 11.27
C ILE A 100 8.42 6.95 12.16
N LYS A 101 8.22 8.23 12.47
CA LYS A 101 9.16 9.02 13.28
C LYS A 101 8.42 9.75 14.39
N ALA A 102 8.09 9.02 15.46
CA ALA A 102 7.50 9.56 16.68
C ALA A 102 8.36 9.21 17.91
N PRO A 103 9.56 9.81 18.05
CA PRO A 103 10.49 9.50 19.15
C PRO A 103 9.89 9.82 20.53
N GLU A 104 9.08 10.87 20.64
CA GLU A 104 8.41 11.26 21.89
C GLU A 104 7.40 10.20 22.38
N LYS A 105 6.88 9.38 21.46
CA LYS A 105 5.96 8.27 21.74
C LYS A 105 6.68 6.91 21.81
N GLY A 106 8.00 6.88 21.53
CA GLY A 106 8.82 5.68 21.50
C GLY A 106 8.68 4.85 20.21
N TYR A 107 8.12 5.41 19.14
CA TYR A 107 7.96 4.71 17.86
C TYR A 107 8.92 5.28 16.82
N ASN A 108 9.89 4.48 16.40
CA ASN A 108 10.76 4.79 15.26
C ASN A 108 10.95 3.49 14.48
N GLY A 109 10.56 3.49 13.22
CA GLY A 109 10.59 2.30 12.39
C GLY A 109 10.36 2.64 10.94
N LYS A 110 10.88 1.81 10.06
CA LYS A 110 10.71 1.96 8.63
C LYS A 110 10.18 0.66 8.07
N TYR A 111 9.07 0.76 7.33
CA TYR A 111 8.50 -0.37 6.63
C TYR A 111 8.67 -0.18 5.14
N ARG A 112 9.04 -1.26 4.46
CA ARG A 112 9.17 -1.32 3.01
C ARG A 112 8.23 -2.39 2.48
N LEU A 113 7.19 -1.96 1.77
CA LEU A 113 6.28 -2.85 1.05
C LEU A 113 6.81 -3.02 -0.37
N ILE A 114 6.98 -4.26 -0.79
CA ILE A 114 7.72 -4.66 -1.99
C ILE A 114 6.75 -5.20 -3.02
N ASP A 115 7.09 -4.98 -4.29
CA ASP A 115 6.34 -5.44 -5.45
C ASP A 115 4.85 -5.10 -5.39
N CYS A 116 4.58 -3.87 -4.95
CA CYS A 116 3.23 -3.37 -4.81
C CYS A 116 2.58 -3.13 -6.18
N VAL A 117 1.25 -3.29 -6.23
CA VAL A 117 0.40 -3.01 -7.38
C VAL A 117 -0.82 -2.19 -6.97
N ILE A 118 -1.28 -1.29 -7.84
CA ILE A 118 -2.52 -0.54 -7.67
C ILE A 118 -3.64 -1.30 -8.39
N PRO A 119 -4.52 -2.03 -7.67
CA PRO A 119 -5.62 -2.76 -8.30
C PRO A 119 -6.71 -1.81 -8.80
N GLU A 120 -6.87 -0.66 -8.16
CA GLU A 120 -7.94 0.29 -8.42
C GLU A 120 -7.41 1.71 -8.30
N LEU A 121 -7.73 2.54 -9.30
CA LEU A 121 -7.40 3.96 -9.32
C LEU A 121 -8.69 4.77 -9.28
N SER A 122 -8.88 5.53 -8.18
CA SER A 122 -9.97 6.49 -8.03
C SER A 122 -9.40 7.90 -7.91
N VAL A 123 -9.89 8.80 -8.77
CA VAL A 123 -9.40 10.19 -8.87
C VAL A 123 -10.57 11.14 -8.69
N ALA A 124 -10.55 11.93 -7.62
CA ALA A 124 -11.53 12.98 -7.39
C ALA A 124 -10.91 14.37 -7.64
N ILE A 125 -11.43 15.07 -8.65
CA ILE A 125 -11.01 16.43 -9.01
C ILE A 125 -12.10 17.40 -8.52
N GLN A 126 -11.76 18.29 -7.58
CA GLN A 126 -12.70 19.29 -7.05
C GLN A 126 -12.30 20.69 -7.53
N ALA A 127 -13.22 21.41 -8.16
CA ALA A 127 -13.00 22.80 -8.57
C ALA A 127 -12.64 23.70 -7.38
N GLY A 128 -11.63 24.56 -7.54
CA GLY A 128 -11.16 25.49 -6.50
C GLY A 128 -10.10 24.94 -5.54
N LYS A 129 -9.74 23.65 -5.65
CA LYS A 129 -8.55 23.08 -4.99
C LYS A 129 -7.58 22.63 -6.08
N SER A 130 -6.35 23.15 -6.06
CA SER A 130 -5.27 22.70 -6.94
C SER A 130 -4.78 21.27 -6.64
N VAL A 131 -5.52 20.52 -5.80
CA VAL A 131 -5.10 19.23 -5.25
C VAL A 131 -6.13 18.18 -5.66
N VAL A 132 -5.66 17.21 -6.44
CA VAL A 132 -6.38 15.98 -6.71
C VAL A 132 -6.37 15.17 -5.42
N LYS A 133 -7.54 14.95 -4.81
CA LYS A 133 -7.65 14.07 -3.64
C LYS A 133 -7.80 12.64 -4.14
N SER A 134 -6.82 11.82 -3.81
CA SER A 134 -6.82 10.40 -4.17
C SER A 134 -6.37 9.57 -2.97
N ASP A 135 -7.25 8.68 -2.55
CA ASP A 135 -6.83 7.56 -1.71
C ASP A 135 -6.43 6.43 -2.66
N LEU A 136 -5.20 5.92 -2.50
CA LEU A 136 -4.62 4.96 -3.41
C LEU A 136 -4.53 3.61 -2.72
N SER A 137 -5.40 2.68 -3.11
CA SER A 137 -5.36 1.30 -2.62
C SER A 137 -4.22 0.53 -3.29
N PHE A 138 -3.51 -0.30 -2.53
CA PHE A 138 -2.44 -1.14 -3.05
C PHE A 138 -2.53 -2.58 -2.50
N LYS A 139 -1.93 -3.51 -3.24
CA LYS A 139 -1.58 -4.86 -2.76
C LYS A 139 -0.08 -5.04 -2.88
N ALA A 140 0.54 -5.71 -1.92
CA ALA A 140 1.98 -5.96 -1.91
C ALA A 140 2.27 -7.47 -1.94
N GLU A 141 3.38 -7.86 -2.59
CA GLU A 141 3.85 -9.25 -2.58
C GLU A 141 4.83 -9.50 -1.43
N GLY A 142 5.37 -8.44 -0.82
CA GLY A 142 6.26 -8.55 0.34
C GLY A 142 6.22 -7.34 1.26
N ILE A 143 6.70 -7.53 2.49
CA ILE A 143 6.93 -6.47 3.47
C ILE A 143 8.24 -6.75 4.23
N GLU A 144 9.01 -5.71 4.47
CA GLU A 144 10.25 -5.75 5.24
C GLU A 144 10.28 -4.60 6.26
N GLU A 145 10.86 -4.89 7.43
CA GLU A 145 11.28 -3.86 8.39
C GLU A 145 12.72 -3.45 8.05
N ALA A 146 12.96 -2.15 7.91
CA ALA A 146 14.19 -1.57 7.39
C ALA A 146 14.82 -0.53 8.32
#